data_AF-A0A2H9QPJ4-F1
#
_entry.id   AF-A0A2H9QPJ4-F1
#
_cell.length_a   1.000
_cell.length_b   1.000
_cell.length_c   1.000
_cell.angle_alpha   90.00
_cell.angle_beta   90.00
_cell.angle_gamma   90.00
#
_symmetry.space_group_name_H-M   'P 1'
#
loop_
_entity.id
_entity.type
_entity.pdbx_description
1 polymer ?
#
loop_
_entity_poly.entity_id
_entity_poly.type
_entity_poly.pdbx_seq_one_letter_code
_entity_poly.pdbx_strand_id
1 'polypeptide(L)'
;GWDSSSTAVVEVSSIATSNGDATSTEIGSTDVWRDFTYSALATEILYNKPSGSQKSVKLIYHGDEVAANVYVTPSDAVTTTGALGDVLVKDSEVSSVASKNLVIVGGSCINSAAATALGGAFCGDAFTAATGVSAGEFLIKGVQDVFATGKLALVVAGYEAADTTSAGTYLINKVVDTSKSYKGTSSTVVGNIQVTEQ
;
A
#
# COMPACT_ATOMS: atom_id res chain seq x y z
N GLY A 1 17.81 5.24 31.51
CA GLY A 1 18.78 4.55 30.65
C GLY A 1 18.06 3.42 29.99
N TRP A 2 18.15 3.29 28.68
CA TRP A 2 17.59 2.13 27.97
C TRP A 2 18.64 1.01 28.07
N ASP A 3 18.33 0.01 28.88
CA ASP A 3 19.11 -1.20 29.11
C ASP A 3 18.95 -2.14 27.90
N SER A 4 20.06 -2.58 27.31
CA SER A 4 20.17 -3.14 25.96
C SER A 4 20.25 -4.66 25.91
N SER A 5 19.83 -5.39 26.96
CA SER A 5 19.98 -6.87 26.95
C SER A 5 18.78 -7.64 26.40
N SER A 6 17.62 -7.02 26.18
CA SER A 6 16.42 -7.73 25.66
C SER A 6 15.47 -6.91 24.79
N THR A 7 15.77 -5.63 24.51
CA THR A 7 14.92 -4.73 23.73
C THR A 7 15.42 -4.61 22.29
N ALA A 8 14.50 -4.71 21.33
CA ALA A 8 14.78 -4.39 19.94
C ALA A 8 15.41 -2.99 19.85
N VAL A 9 16.60 -2.91 19.25
CA VAL A 9 17.40 -1.70 19.20
C VAL A 9 17.05 -0.96 17.90
N VAL A 10 16.57 0.29 18.01
CA VAL A 10 16.31 1.15 16.84
C VAL A 10 17.63 1.75 16.40
N GLU A 11 18.09 1.42 15.19
CA GLU A 11 19.31 2.01 14.62
C GLU A 11 19.01 2.86 13.38
N VAL A 12 19.92 3.79 13.08
CA VAL A 12 19.83 4.58 11.85
C VAL A 12 20.30 3.73 10.68
N SER A 13 19.40 3.44 9.73
CA SER A 13 19.72 2.64 8.54
C SER A 13 20.29 3.51 7.41
N SER A 14 19.71 4.69 7.21
CA SER A 14 20.14 5.67 6.20
C SER A 14 19.80 7.09 6.62
N ILE A 15 20.46 8.05 5.99
CA ILE A 15 20.15 9.47 6.06
C ILE A 15 20.19 9.98 4.61
N ALA A 16 19.20 10.76 4.23
CA ALA A 16 19.14 11.41 2.94
C ALA A 16 18.97 12.91 3.14
N THR A 17 19.85 13.69 2.53
CA THR A 17 19.70 15.14 2.35
C THR A 17 19.25 15.39 0.92
N SER A 18 18.28 16.28 0.72
CA SER A 18 17.76 16.64 -0.60
C SER A 18 18.64 17.64 -1.35
N ASN A 19 19.85 17.88 -0.85
CA ASN A 19 20.81 18.81 -1.44
C ASN A 19 21.77 18.07 -2.37
N GLY A 20 21.77 18.42 -3.65
CA GLY A 20 22.68 17.87 -4.64
C GLY A 20 24.13 18.36 -4.52
N ASP A 21 24.38 19.39 -3.70
CA ASP A 21 25.67 20.08 -3.66
C ASP A 21 26.58 19.67 -2.49
N ALA A 22 26.06 19.00 -1.46
CA ALA A 22 26.84 18.53 -0.32
C ALA A 22 27.14 17.04 -0.42
N THR A 23 28.42 16.68 -0.61
CA THR A 23 28.89 15.30 -0.53
C THR A 23 29.19 14.95 0.91
N SER A 24 28.54 13.91 1.45
CA SER A 24 28.88 13.37 2.76
C SER A 24 30.32 12.84 2.75
N THR A 25 31.13 13.27 3.71
CA THR A 25 32.55 12.89 3.81
C THR A 25 32.87 12.30 5.16
N GLU A 26 33.68 11.24 5.17
CA GLU A 26 34.20 10.69 6.42
C GLU A 26 35.20 11.65 7.09
N ILE A 27 35.06 11.84 8.39
CA ILE A 27 36.01 12.62 9.18
C ILE A 27 37.22 11.73 9.49
N GLY A 28 38.30 11.91 8.71
CA GLY A 28 39.54 11.16 8.87
C GLY A 28 39.35 9.69 8.52
N SER A 29 39.17 8.85 9.54
CA SER A 29 38.90 7.40 9.44
C SER A 29 38.20 6.92 10.71
N THR A 30 37.13 7.60 11.11
CA THR A 30 36.48 7.45 12.42
C THR A 30 35.12 6.79 12.36
N ASP A 31 34.71 6.27 11.19
CA ASP A 31 33.34 5.82 10.89
C ASP A 31 32.26 6.92 11.02
N VAL A 32 32.67 8.16 11.29
CA VAL A 32 31.78 9.33 11.38
C VAL A 32 31.80 10.10 10.07
N TRP A 33 30.64 10.15 9.44
CA TRP A 33 30.42 10.86 8.20
C TRP A 33 29.74 12.20 8.49
N ARG A 34 30.33 13.28 7.99
CA ARG A 34 29.79 14.63 8.12
C ARG A 34 29.09 15.03 6.83
N ASP A 35 27.94 15.66 6.97
CA ASP A 35 27.17 16.27 5.90
C ASP A 35 26.54 17.60 6.37
N PHE A 36 26.16 18.45 5.44
CA PHE A 36 25.46 19.71 5.69
C PHE A 36 24.24 19.82 4.78
N THR A 37 23.09 20.22 5.32
CA THR A 37 21.86 20.30 4.53
C THR A 37 21.96 21.28 3.35
N TYR A 38 22.71 22.37 3.45
CA TYR A 38 22.88 23.32 2.34
C TYR A 38 24.23 24.03 2.35
N SER A 39 24.68 24.47 3.52
CA SER A 39 25.96 25.17 3.70
C SER A 39 26.57 24.81 5.06
N ALA A 40 27.84 25.20 5.27
CA ALA A 40 28.54 24.99 6.53
C ALA A 40 27.90 25.71 7.75
N LEU A 41 26.97 26.66 7.51
CA LEU A 41 26.20 27.36 8.53
C LEU A 41 24.78 26.79 8.72
N ALA A 42 24.35 25.87 7.86
CA ALA A 42 23.08 25.16 7.98
C ALA A 42 23.19 23.99 8.96
N THR A 43 22.14 23.18 9.07
CA THR A 43 22.15 21.96 9.88
C THR A 43 23.29 21.05 9.47
N GLU A 44 24.19 20.78 10.41
CA GLU A 44 25.26 19.80 10.29
C GLU A 44 24.75 18.43 10.75
N ILE A 45 25.09 17.40 10.00
CA ILE A 45 24.67 16.02 10.22
C ILE A 45 25.93 15.20 10.43
N LEU A 46 26.01 14.50 11.57
CA LEU A 46 27.06 13.53 11.86
C LEU A 46 26.46 12.13 11.94
N TYR A 47 26.77 11.29 10.96
CA TYR A 47 26.34 9.91 10.89
C TYR A 47 27.47 8.98 11.33
N ASN A 48 27.34 8.39 12.51
CA ASN A 48 28.27 7.40 13.02
C ASN A 48 27.84 6.00 12.55
N LYS A 49 28.72 5.33 11.78
CA LYS A 49 28.44 4.06 11.10
C LYS A 49 29.44 2.94 11.51
N PRO A 50 29.61 2.65 12.81
CA PRO A 50 30.56 1.65 13.25
C PRO A 50 30.12 0.26 12.78
N SER A 51 31.10 -0.62 12.51
CA SER A 51 30.84 -1.98 12.00
C SER A 51 30.32 -2.96 13.06
N GLY A 52 30.51 -2.66 14.34
CA GLY A 52 30.22 -3.57 15.47
C GLY A 52 29.32 -3.00 16.57
N SER A 53 28.73 -1.82 16.37
CA SER A 53 27.85 -1.19 17.36
C SER A 53 26.70 -0.42 16.69
N GLN A 54 25.73 0.01 17.49
CA GLN A 54 24.53 0.71 17.01
C GLN A 54 24.90 1.99 16.26
N LYS A 55 24.35 2.14 15.06
CA LYS A 55 24.51 3.36 14.26
C LYS A 55 23.67 4.50 14.82
N SER A 56 24.20 5.72 14.75
CA SER A 56 23.55 6.90 15.32
C SER A 56 23.72 8.14 14.44
N VAL A 57 22.73 9.03 14.45
CA VAL A 57 22.81 10.35 13.80
C VAL A 57 22.77 11.44 14.86
N LYS A 58 23.59 12.49 14.67
CA LYS A 58 23.53 13.72 15.44
C LYS A 58 23.29 14.90 14.48
N LEU A 59 22.24 15.68 14.77
CA LEU A 59 21.94 16.92 14.06
C LEU A 59 22.40 18.10 14.91
N ILE A 60 23.13 19.03 14.30
CA ILE A 60 23.66 20.25 14.95
C ILE A 60 23.12 21.46 14.20
N TYR A 61 22.50 22.38 14.92
CA TYR A 61 21.94 23.62 14.37
C TYR A 61 22.84 24.79 14.76
N HIS A 62 23.29 25.57 13.77
CA HIS A 62 24.26 26.66 13.96
C HIS A 62 23.61 28.06 13.97
N GLY A 63 22.30 28.17 14.25
CA GLY A 63 21.54 29.43 14.26
C GLY A 63 20.11 29.27 14.82
N ASP A 64 19.23 30.25 14.55
CA ASP A 64 17.83 30.22 15.00
C ASP A 64 17.05 29.02 14.42
N GLU A 65 16.15 28.48 15.25
CA GLU A 65 15.45 27.19 15.12
C GLU A 65 15.14 26.75 13.69
N VAL A 66 15.74 25.64 13.25
CA VAL A 66 15.36 24.94 12.01
C VAL A 66 14.48 23.75 12.38
N ALA A 67 13.23 23.74 11.95
CA ALA A 67 12.34 22.60 12.12
C ALA A 67 12.85 21.40 11.31
N ALA A 68 13.23 20.31 11.97
CA ALA A 68 13.46 19.03 11.32
C ALA A 68 12.27 18.10 11.52
N ASN A 69 11.72 17.61 10.41
CA ASN A 69 10.73 16.55 10.44
C ASN A 69 11.46 15.21 10.50
N VAL A 70 11.44 14.57 11.67
CA VAL A 70 12.04 13.25 11.88
C VAL A 70 10.97 12.19 11.72
N TYR A 71 11.19 11.25 10.80
CA TYR A 71 10.34 10.08 10.62
C TYR A 71 11.11 8.83 11.02
N VAL A 72 10.54 8.02 11.91
CA VAL A 72 11.11 6.74 12.34
C VAL A 72 10.23 5.64 11.81
N THR A 73 10.80 4.72 11.04
CA THR A 73 10.10 3.57 10.46
C THR A 73 10.80 2.28 10.83
N PRO A 74 10.07 1.18 11.05
CA PRO A 74 10.70 -0.13 11.10
C PRO A 74 11.29 -0.48 9.71
N SER A 75 12.32 -1.33 9.68
CA SER A 75 13.01 -1.75 8.44
C SER A 75 12.09 -2.29 7.36
N ASP A 76 10.95 -2.87 7.76
CA ASP A 76 9.97 -3.49 6.86
C ASP A 76 8.86 -2.52 6.43
N ALA A 77 8.84 -1.29 6.98
CA ALA A 77 7.91 -0.26 6.56
C ALA A 77 8.52 0.58 5.43
N VAL A 78 7.86 0.53 4.28
CA VAL A 78 8.12 1.45 3.17
C VAL A 78 7.44 2.78 3.50
N THR A 79 8.21 3.83 3.81
CA THR A 79 7.70 5.20 3.77
C THR A 79 7.77 5.72 2.34
N THR A 80 6.63 5.79 1.68
CA THR A 80 6.48 6.53 0.44
C THR A 80 6.08 7.98 0.74
N THR A 81 7.01 8.93 0.65
CA THR A 81 6.66 10.33 0.39
C THR A 81 6.42 10.47 -1.12
N GLY A 82 5.24 10.05 -1.56
CA GLY A 82 4.84 10.05 -2.96
C GLY A 82 3.47 9.40 -3.09
N ALA A 83 2.63 9.94 -4.00
CA ALA A 83 1.40 9.27 -4.39
C ALA A 83 1.72 7.80 -4.73
N LEU A 84 0.78 6.88 -4.47
CA LEU A 84 0.93 5.42 -4.60
C LEU A 84 1.30 4.91 -6.02
N GLY A 85 1.77 5.78 -6.92
CA GLY A 85 1.83 5.56 -8.36
C GLY A 85 0.43 5.59 -8.98
N ASP A 86 0.33 5.10 -10.20
CA ASP A 86 -0.95 4.78 -10.82
C ASP A 86 -1.54 3.53 -10.15
N VAL A 87 -2.30 3.73 -9.07
CA VAL A 87 -3.09 2.67 -8.42
C VAL A 87 -4.25 2.23 -9.31
N LEU A 88 -4.65 3.09 -10.23
CA LEU A 88 -5.69 2.81 -11.21
C LEU A 88 -5.04 2.33 -12.50
N VAL A 89 -5.20 1.04 -12.77
CA VAL A 89 -4.73 0.38 -13.99
C VAL A 89 -5.94 -0.15 -14.74
N LYS A 90 -5.95 -0.04 -16.07
CA LYS A 90 -7.03 -0.61 -16.88
C LYS A 90 -6.96 -2.13 -16.83
N ASP A 91 -8.09 -2.78 -17.01
CA ASP A 91 -8.15 -4.24 -17.08
C ASP A 91 -7.25 -4.81 -18.20
N SER A 92 -7.18 -4.10 -19.34
CA SER A 92 -6.28 -4.41 -20.46
C SER A 92 -4.79 -4.37 -20.12
N GLU A 93 -4.43 -3.77 -18.98
CA GLU A 93 -3.04 -3.57 -18.53
C GLU A 93 -2.72 -4.44 -17.29
N VAL A 94 -3.58 -5.41 -16.94
CA VAL A 94 -3.42 -6.26 -15.74
C VAL A 94 -2.07 -6.98 -15.68
N SER A 95 -1.45 -7.28 -16.82
CA SER A 95 -0.12 -7.90 -16.89
C SER A 95 0.98 -7.05 -16.24
N SER A 96 0.86 -5.72 -16.25
CA SER A 96 1.81 -4.81 -15.61
C SER A 96 1.76 -4.88 -14.07
N VAL A 97 0.65 -5.35 -13.52
CA VAL A 97 0.39 -5.41 -12.07
C VAL A 97 0.15 -6.84 -11.55
N ALA A 98 0.20 -7.86 -12.40
CA ALA A 98 -0.09 -9.26 -12.04
C ALA A 98 0.78 -9.81 -10.89
N SER A 99 1.97 -9.25 -10.66
CA SER A 99 2.84 -9.61 -9.53
C SER A 99 2.39 -9.07 -8.17
N LYS A 100 1.30 -8.30 -8.11
CA LYS A 100 0.74 -7.66 -6.91
C LYS A 100 -0.57 -8.34 -6.49
N ASN A 101 -1.02 -8.02 -5.28
CA ASN A 101 -2.42 -8.27 -4.92
C ASN A 101 -3.28 -7.21 -5.61
N LEU A 102 -4.40 -7.65 -6.18
CA LEU A 102 -5.25 -6.81 -7.04
C LEU A 102 -6.61 -6.60 -6.39
N VAL A 103 -7.14 -5.38 -6.48
CA VAL A 103 -8.57 -5.09 -6.28
C VAL A 103 -9.14 -4.78 -7.64
N ILE A 104 -10.04 -5.62 -8.11
CA ILE A 104 -10.63 -5.56 -9.44
C ILE A 104 -12.05 -5.05 -9.30
N VAL A 105 -12.28 -3.81 -9.75
CA VAL A 105 -13.60 -3.17 -9.67
C VAL A 105 -14.27 -3.24 -11.04
N GLY A 106 -15.46 -3.85 -11.08
CA GLY A 106 -16.26 -4.00 -12.30
C GLY A 106 -16.68 -5.44 -12.57
N GLY A 107 -17.81 -5.59 -13.28
CA GLY A 107 -18.34 -6.90 -13.67
C GLY A 107 -17.51 -7.61 -14.74
N SER A 108 -17.54 -8.95 -14.72
CA SER A 108 -16.82 -9.82 -15.67
C SER A 108 -17.24 -9.66 -17.12
N CYS A 109 -18.42 -9.10 -17.39
CA CYS A 109 -18.88 -8.88 -18.76
C CYS A 109 -17.95 -7.95 -19.54
N ILE A 110 -17.46 -6.90 -18.88
CA ILE A 110 -16.70 -5.82 -19.50
C ILE A 110 -15.25 -5.81 -19.02
N ASN A 111 -15.03 -6.09 -17.74
CA ASN A 111 -13.69 -6.11 -17.17
C ASN A 111 -13.05 -7.49 -17.38
N SER A 112 -12.06 -7.54 -18.27
CA SER A 112 -11.34 -8.77 -18.62
C SER A 112 -10.57 -9.38 -17.44
N ALA A 113 -10.05 -8.57 -16.51
CA ALA A 113 -9.42 -9.06 -15.29
C ALA A 113 -10.45 -9.72 -14.36
N ALA A 114 -11.65 -9.14 -14.23
CA ALA A 114 -12.75 -9.76 -13.48
C ALA A 114 -13.21 -11.06 -14.16
N ALA A 115 -13.25 -11.09 -15.50
CA ALA A 115 -13.58 -12.29 -16.26
C ALA A 115 -12.58 -13.42 -16.00
N THR A 116 -11.27 -13.12 -16.02
CA THR A 116 -10.23 -14.09 -15.66
C THR A 116 -10.39 -14.58 -14.23
N ALA A 117 -10.63 -13.68 -13.27
CA ALA A 117 -10.81 -14.03 -11.86
C ALA A 117 -12.06 -14.88 -11.60
N LEU A 118 -13.16 -14.63 -12.29
CA LEU A 118 -14.42 -15.37 -12.14
C LEU A 118 -14.52 -16.61 -13.06
N GLY A 119 -13.54 -16.85 -13.92
CA GLY A 119 -13.49 -18.01 -14.82
C GLY A 119 -14.32 -17.85 -16.10
N GLY A 120 -14.71 -16.63 -16.47
CA GLY A 120 -15.44 -16.35 -17.70
C GLY A 120 -15.99 -14.92 -17.76
N ALA A 121 -16.23 -14.45 -18.99
CA ALA A 121 -16.93 -13.18 -19.21
C ALA A 121 -18.44 -13.40 -19.13
N PHE A 122 -19.01 -13.12 -17.95
CA PHE A 122 -20.44 -13.30 -17.70
C PHE A 122 -21.19 -11.98 -17.69
N CYS A 123 -22.31 -11.93 -18.42
CA CYS A 123 -23.22 -10.79 -18.53
C CYS A 123 -24.64 -11.23 -18.14
N GLY A 124 -25.42 -10.34 -17.50
CA GLY A 124 -26.83 -10.59 -17.18
C GLY A 124 -27.06 -11.93 -16.48
N ASP A 125 -27.95 -12.76 -17.02
CA ASP A 125 -28.31 -14.06 -16.43
C ASP A 125 -27.12 -15.02 -16.28
N ALA A 126 -26.12 -14.94 -17.16
CA ALA A 126 -24.91 -15.76 -17.03
C ALA A 126 -24.10 -15.34 -15.79
N PHE A 127 -24.12 -14.05 -15.44
CA PHE A 127 -23.48 -13.55 -14.22
C PHE A 127 -24.21 -14.05 -12.98
N THR A 128 -25.55 -14.02 -12.99
CA THR A 128 -26.37 -14.62 -11.93
C THR A 128 -26.09 -16.11 -11.77
N ALA A 129 -26.05 -16.86 -12.87
CA ALA A 129 -25.81 -18.30 -12.83
C ALA A 129 -24.41 -18.64 -12.29
N ALA A 130 -23.39 -17.84 -12.61
CA ALA A 130 -22.03 -18.06 -12.17
C ALA A 130 -21.75 -17.61 -10.72
N THR A 131 -22.47 -16.60 -10.22
CA THR A 131 -22.13 -15.90 -8.96
C THR A 131 -23.23 -15.88 -7.91
N GLY A 132 -24.47 -16.22 -8.27
CA GLY A 132 -25.64 -16.08 -7.40
C GLY A 132 -26.09 -14.63 -7.17
N VAL A 133 -25.51 -13.66 -7.88
CA VAL A 133 -25.79 -12.23 -7.78
C VAL A 133 -26.75 -11.80 -8.88
N SER A 134 -27.87 -11.19 -8.49
CA SER A 134 -28.93 -10.70 -9.37
C SER A 134 -29.08 -9.17 -9.30
N ALA A 135 -30.04 -8.61 -10.03
CA ALA A 135 -30.26 -7.16 -10.07
C ALA A 135 -30.45 -6.56 -8.67
N GLY A 136 -29.74 -5.46 -8.39
CA GLY A 136 -29.74 -4.85 -7.05
C GLY A 136 -28.81 -5.54 -6.05
N GLU A 137 -28.00 -6.50 -6.49
CA GLU A 137 -27.01 -7.19 -5.66
C GLU A 137 -25.59 -7.01 -6.19
N PHE A 138 -24.60 -7.27 -5.34
CA PHE A 138 -23.19 -7.27 -5.69
C PHE A 138 -22.41 -8.41 -5.04
N LEU A 139 -21.25 -8.71 -5.62
CA LEU A 139 -20.27 -9.69 -5.19
C LEU A 139 -18.99 -9.00 -4.68
N ILE A 140 -18.48 -9.46 -3.54
CA ILE A 140 -17.08 -9.26 -3.15
C ILE A 140 -16.47 -10.64 -2.93
N LYS A 141 -15.45 -11.00 -3.71
CA LYS A 141 -14.86 -12.34 -3.66
C LYS A 141 -13.35 -12.31 -3.86
N GLY A 142 -12.61 -12.95 -2.94
CA GLY A 142 -11.20 -13.22 -3.12
C GLY A 142 -10.97 -14.46 -3.99
N VAL A 143 -10.03 -14.37 -4.92
CA VAL A 143 -9.57 -15.46 -5.78
C VAL A 143 -8.06 -15.52 -5.73
N GLN A 144 -7.51 -16.64 -5.29
CA GLN A 144 -6.06 -16.83 -5.18
C GLN A 144 -5.47 -17.37 -6.48
N ASP A 145 -4.18 -17.09 -6.69
CA ASP A 145 -3.32 -17.72 -7.68
C ASP A 145 -3.77 -17.57 -9.14
N VAL A 146 -4.66 -16.62 -9.42
CA VAL A 146 -5.28 -16.48 -10.75
C VAL A 146 -4.44 -15.65 -11.73
N PHE A 147 -3.66 -14.68 -11.24
CA PHE A 147 -2.72 -13.89 -12.05
C PHE A 147 -1.26 -14.24 -11.79
N ALA A 148 -0.93 -14.63 -10.55
CA ALA A 148 0.38 -15.11 -10.15
C ALA A 148 0.29 -15.91 -8.85
N THR A 149 1.20 -16.87 -8.66
CA THR A 149 1.26 -17.69 -7.44
C THR A 149 1.54 -16.85 -6.19
N GLY A 150 0.80 -17.13 -5.12
CA GLY A 150 0.81 -16.41 -3.86
C GLY A 150 0.17 -15.02 -3.92
N LYS A 151 -0.63 -14.72 -4.96
CA LYS A 151 -1.32 -13.43 -5.13
C LYS A 151 -2.83 -13.58 -5.08
N LEU A 152 -3.47 -12.59 -4.47
CA LEU A 152 -4.91 -12.49 -4.33
C LEU A 152 -5.47 -11.47 -5.34
N ALA A 153 -6.53 -11.86 -6.03
CA ALA A 153 -7.42 -10.95 -6.76
C ALA A 153 -8.75 -10.82 -6.00
N LEU A 154 -9.04 -9.63 -5.49
CA LEU A 154 -10.32 -9.30 -4.87
C LEU A 154 -11.25 -8.71 -5.93
N VAL A 155 -12.25 -9.47 -6.34
CA VAL A 155 -13.26 -9.03 -7.30
C VAL A 155 -14.37 -8.27 -6.56
N VAL A 156 -14.67 -7.05 -7.03
CA VAL A 156 -15.72 -6.16 -6.53
C VAL A 156 -16.64 -5.84 -7.70
N ALA A 157 -17.76 -6.56 -7.81
CA ALA A 157 -18.61 -6.55 -8.99
C ALA A 157 -20.09 -6.49 -8.62
N GLY A 158 -20.82 -5.50 -9.13
CA GLY A 158 -22.28 -5.46 -9.06
C GLY A 158 -22.93 -6.07 -10.29
N TYR A 159 -24.21 -6.45 -10.16
CA TYR A 159 -25.02 -6.83 -11.32
C TYR A 159 -25.15 -5.65 -12.30
N GLU A 160 -25.48 -4.46 -11.78
CA GLU A 160 -25.44 -3.20 -12.52
C GLU A 160 -24.26 -2.29 -12.09
N ALA A 161 -24.04 -1.22 -12.85
CA ALA A 161 -23.02 -0.21 -12.52
C ALA A 161 -23.24 0.41 -11.12
N ALA A 162 -24.50 0.71 -10.75
CA ALA A 162 -24.83 1.26 -9.44
C ALA A 162 -24.55 0.26 -8.29
N ASP A 163 -24.71 -1.04 -8.57
CA ASP A 163 -24.40 -2.10 -7.61
C ASP A 163 -22.88 -2.21 -7.39
N THR A 164 -22.09 -2.01 -8.44
CA THR A 164 -20.63 -1.98 -8.34
C THR A 164 -20.15 -0.81 -7.49
N THR A 165 -20.77 0.37 -7.63
CA THR A 165 -20.50 1.52 -6.75
C THR A 165 -20.85 1.22 -5.29
N SER A 166 -21.96 0.52 -5.06
CA SER A 166 -22.38 0.09 -3.71
C SER A 166 -21.38 -0.91 -3.11
N ALA A 167 -20.89 -1.86 -3.90
CA ALA A 167 -19.86 -2.81 -3.50
C ALA A 167 -18.55 -2.13 -3.12
N GLY A 168 -18.09 -1.18 -3.96
CA GLY A 168 -16.92 -0.36 -3.66
C GLY A 168 -17.09 0.46 -2.38
N THR A 169 -18.28 1.04 -2.19
CA THR A 169 -18.63 1.78 -0.96
C THR A 169 -18.60 0.87 0.27
N TYR A 170 -19.10 -0.36 0.17
CA TYR A 170 -19.03 -1.31 1.27
C TYR A 170 -17.57 -1.66 1.62
N LEU A 171 -16.75 -1.96 0.61
CA LEU A 171 -15.35 -2.37 0.79
C LEU A 171 -14.51 -1.29 1.49
N ILE A 172 -14.72 -0.01 1.18
CA ILE A 172 -13.95 1.08 1.84
C ILE A 172 -14.40 1.35 3.28
N ASN A 173 -15.60 0.91 3.68
CA ASN A 173 -16.17 1.16 5.01
C ASN A 173 -16.14 -0.05 5.95
N LYS A 174 -15.88 -1.25 5.42
CA LYS A 174 -15.89 -2.51 6.17
C LYS A 174 -14.71 -3.39 5.79
N VAL A 175 -14.02 -3.92 6.80
CA VAL A 175 -12.99 -4.93 6.61
C VAL A 175 -13.68 -6.24 6.22
N VAL A 176 -13.32 -6.79 5.07
CA VAL A 176 -13.79 -8.09 4.59
C VAL A 176 -12.72 -9.15 4.80
N ASP A 177 -13.12 -10.35 5.21
CA ASP A 177 -12.23 -11.51 5.18
C ASP A 177 -12.16 -12.02 3.74
N THR A 178 -11.02 -11.80 3.08
CA THR A 178 -10.80 -12.10 1.66
C THR A 178 -10.68 -13.59 1.35
N SER A 179 -10.72 -14.47 2.35
CA SER A 179 -10.82 -15.91 2.13
C SER A 179 -12.26 -16.36 1.81
N LYS A 180 -13.23 -15.45 1.99
CA LYS A 180 -14.67 -15.71 1.82
C LYS A 180 -15.24 -15.03 0.57
N SER A 181 -16.45 -15.45 0.21
CA SER A 181 -17.27 -14.82 -0.81
C SER A 181 -18.43 -14.10 -0.13
N TYR A 182 -18.79 -12.91 -0.61
CA TYR A 182 -19.87 -12.10 -0.04
C TYR A 182 -20.85 -11.69 -1.11
N LYS A 183 -22.14 -11.81 -0.80
CA LYS A 183 -23.22 -11.18 -1.54
C LYS A 183 -23.78 -10.01 -0.75
N GLY A 184 -23.82 -8.84 -1.36
CA GLY A 184 -24.49 -7.69 -0.79
C GLY A 184 -25.74 -7.32 -1.56
N THR A 185 -26.71 -6.73 -0.86
CA THR A 185 -27.85 -6.05 -1.49
C THR A 185 -27.56 -4.55 -1.51
N SER A 186 -27.62 -3.96 -2.70
CA SER A 186 -27.49 -2.53 -2.87
C SER A 186 -28.69 -1.82 -2.23
N SER A 187 -28.41 -0.80 -1.42
CA SER A 187 -29.43 0.08 -0.88
C SER A 187 -29.17 1.50 -1.36
N THR A 188 -30.22 2.23 -1.74
CA THR A 188 -30.13 3.65 -2.07
C THR A 188 -29.74 4.52 -0.88
N VAL A 189 -29.76 3.97 0.34
CA VAL A 189 -29.36 4.65 1.58
C VAL A 189 -27.97 4.15 2.02
N VAL A 190 -26.98 5.03 1.95
CA VAL A 190 -25.61 4.78 2.42
C VAL A 190 -25.65 4.38 3.90
N GLY A 191 -25.19 3.18 4.23
CA GLY A 191 -25.17 2.63 5.60
C GLY A 191 -26.08 1.42 5.86
N ASN A 192 -27.03 1.12 4.95
CA ASN A 192 -27.95 -0.01 5.09
C ASN A 192 -27.61 -1.21 4.18
N ILE A 193 -26.41 -1.23 3.59
CA ILE A 193 -25.95 -2.33 2.74
C ILE A 193 -25.88 -3.61 3.59
N GLN A 194 -26.77 -4.57 3.29
CA GLN A 194 -26.78 -5.88 3.93
C GLN A 194 -25.86 -6.80 3.13
N VAL A 195 -24.94 -7.47 3.82
CA VAL A 195 -24.00 -8.40 3.19
C VAL A 195 -24.05 -9.73 3.91
N THR A 196 -24.18 -10.80 3.14
CA THR A 196 -24.18 -12.19 3.61
C THR A 196 -23.00 -12.92 2.99
N GLU A 197 -22.33 -13.74 3.80
CA GLU A 197 -21.33 -14.69 3.31
C GLU A 197 -22.00 -15.77 2.43
N GLN A 198 -21.37 -16.11 1.30
CA GLN A 198 -21.81 -17.17 0.39
C GLN A 198 -20.93 -18.41 0.51
#